data_AF-B1WWS7-F1
#
_entry.id   AF-B1WWS7-F1
#
_cell.length_a   1.000
_cell.length_b   1.000
_cell.length_c   1.000
_cell.angle_alpha   90.00
_cell.angle_beta   90.00
_cell.angle_gamma   90.00
#
_symmetry.space_group_name_H-M   'P 1'
#
loop_
_entity.id
_entity.type
_entity.pdbx_description
1 polymer ?
#
loop_
_entity_poly.entity_id
_entity_poly.type
_entity_poly.pdbx_seq_one_letter_code
_entity_poly.pdbx_strand_id
1 'polypeptide(L)'
;MTQPYPNYLLELLVPWDLPIEQQLDEFDKEQLTKILDQFLQALEQPSPEKERIIIEQILVSLETIEVFPVEIPSTKSYLENWEVADYDKYFDVMRVQSAKPAFSLLKGVVIAYHAFLSLHYQNKQLNSTQIVLQKQGFISYACLLIRVCDLPL
;
A
#
# COMPACT_ATOMS: atom_id res chain seq x y z
N MET A 1 -22.37 13.49 9.72
CA MET A 1 -21.81 12.53 8.75
C MET A 1 -20.72 11.76 9.48
N THR A 2 -21.03 10.58 10.01
CA THR A 2 -20.06 9.73 10.70
C THR A 2 -19.23 9.02 9.65
N GLN A 3 -17.93 9.31 9.55
CA GLN A 3 -17.02 8.51 8.73
C GLN A 3 -17.01 7.07 9.30
N PRO A 4 -17.50 6.06 8.57
CA PRO A 4 -17.55 4.69 9.10
C PRO A 4 -16.20 3.95 9.07
N TYR A 5 -15.14 4.60 8.58
CA TYR A 5 -13.89 3.95 8.19
C TYR A 5 -12.70 4.72 8.77
N PRO A 6 -11.69 4.04 9.32
CA PRO A 6 -10.42 4.68 9.62
C PRO A 6 -9.82 5.22 8.32
N ASN A 7 -9.51 6.52 8.30
CA ASN A 7 -8.82 7.13 7.18
C ASN A 7 -7.32 6.94 7.40
N TYR A 8 -6.74 5.97 6.70
CA TYR A 8 -5.29 5.75 6.73
C TYR A 8 -4.61 6.77 5.79
N LEU A 9 -3.63 7.50 6.32
CA LEU A 9 -2.79 8.39 5.55
C LEU A 9 -1.91 7.58 4.60
N LEU A 10 -1.82 7.96 3.32
CA LEU A 10 -0.98 7.24 2.38
C LEU A 10 0.50 7.60 2.64
N GLU A 11 1.20 6.66 3.26
CA GLU A 11 2.65 6.71 3.42
C GLU A 11 3.33 6.24 2.13
N LEU A 12 3.92 7.18 1.40
CA LEU A 12 4.62 6.89 0.15
C LEU A 12 6.13 6.90 0.40
N LEU A 13 6.74 5.71 0.27
CA LEU A 13 8.18 5.58 0.35
C LEU A 13 8.84 6.46 -0.73
N VAL A 14 9.87 7.21 -0.33
CA VAL A 14 10.58 8.09 -1.25
C VAL A 14 11.17 7.33 -2.44
N PRO A 15 11.15 7.89 -3.67
CA PRO A 15 11.48 7.14 -4.88
C PRO A 15 12.98 6.92 -5.09
N TRP A 16 13.84 7.58 -4.31
CA TRP A 16 15.31 7.59 -4.52
C TRP A 16 15.96 6.23 -4.25
N ASP A 17 15.34 5.44 -3.37
CA ASP A 17 15.88 4.21 -2.82
C ASP A 17 14.90 3.04 -2.97
N LEU A 18 14.04 3.07 -4.01
CA LEU A 18 13.16 1.93 -4.29
C LEU A 18 14.01 0.73 -4.69
N PRO A 19 13.87 -0.41 -3.99
CA PRO A 19 14.68 -1.57 -4.26
C PRO A 19 14.31 -2.17 -5.62
N ILE A 20 15.33 -2.38 -6.46
CA ILE A 20 15.22 -3.23 -7.65
C ILE A 20 15.30 -4.70 -7.21
N GLU A 21 16.12 -4.96 -6.20
CA GLU A 21 16.23 -6.20 -5.44
C GLU A 21 16.36 -5.82 -3.96
N GLN A 22 15.66 -6.52 -3.07
CA GLN A 22 15.73 -6.29 -1.63
C GLN A 22 16.16 -7.58 -0.94
N GLN A 23 17.37 -7.60 -0.39
CA GLN A 23 17.76 -8.67 0.52
C GLN A 23 17.05 -8.47 1.86
N LEU A 24 16.31 -9.50 2.26
CA LEU A 24 15.67 -9.61 3.56
C LEU A 24 16.38 -10.71 4.37
N ASP A 25 16.43 -10.54 5.68
CA ASP A 25 16.78 -11.66 6.55
C ASP A 25 15.64 -12.70 6.57
N GLU A 26 15.94 -13.92 7.03
CA GLU A 26 14.99 -15.03 6.98
C GLU A 26 13.73 -14.78 7.82
N PHE A 27 13.84 -14.00 8.91
CA PHE A 27 12.69 -13.64 9.74
C PHE A 27 11.76 -12.70 8.99
N ASP A 28 12.31 -11.65 8.36
CA ASP A 28 11.57 -10.69 7.58
C ASP A 28 10.98 -11.33 6.30
N LYS A 29 11.67 -12.29 5.68
CA LYS A 29 11.10 -13.08 4.57
C LYS A 29 9.87 -13.87 5.00
N GLU A 30 9.94 -14.61 6.11
CA GLU A 30 8.82 -15.40 6.61
C GLU A 30 7.62 -14.50 6.95
N GLN A 31 7.87 -13.40 7.66
CA GLN A 31 6.86 -12.40 8.01
C GLN A 31 6.19 -11.81 6.76
N LEU A 32 6.99 -11.32 5.81
CA LEU A 32 6.49 -10.64 4.62
C LEU A 32 5.72 -11.60 3.71
N THR A 33 6.22 -12.83 3.54
CA THR A 33 5.52 -13.91 2.80
C THR A 33 4.13 -14.14 3.37
N LYS A 34 4.04 -14.33 4.70
CA LYS A 34 2.77 -14.56 5.37
C LYS A 34 1.77 -13.41 5.16
N ILE A 35 2.23 -12.16 5.23
CA ILE A 35 1.35 -11.00 5.04
C ILE A 35 0.91 -10.89 3.56
N LEU A 36 1.81 -11.14 2.62
CA LEU A 36 1.49 -11.15 1.18
C LEU A 36 0.50 -12.25 0.82
N ASP A 37 0.65 -13.46 1.38
CA ASP A 37 -0.30 -14.55 1.20
C ASP A 37 -1.69 -14.17 1.73
N GLN A 38 -1.75 -13.58 2.93
CA GLN A 38 -3.00 -13.08 3.48
C GLN A 38 -3.63 -11.99 2.60
N PHE A 39 -2.81 -11.10 2.04
CA PHE A 39 -3.28 -10.05 1.14
C PHE A 39 -3.83 -10.60 -0.17
N LEU A 40 -3.14 -11.55 -0.80
CA LEU A 40 -3.60 -12.25 -2.00
C LEU A 40 -4.90 -13.03 -1.73
N GLN A 41 -4.97 -13.75 -0.62
CA GLN A 41 -6.20 -14.43 -0.20
C GLN A 41 -7.36 -13.46 0.05
N ALA A 42 -7.09 -12.25 0.55
CA ALA A 42 -8.10 -11.22 0.74
C ALA A 42 -8.66 -10.74 -0.60
N LEU A 43 -7.79 -10.49 -1.59
CA LEU A 43 -8.15 -10.04 -2.93
C LEU A 43 -9.05 -11.02 -3.70
N GLU A 44 -8.93 -12.31 -3.37
CA GLU A 44 -9.76 -13.39 -3.93
C GLU A 44 -11.06 -13.65 -3.17
N GLN A 45 -11.29 -12.99 -2.01
CA GLN A 45 -12.49 -13.23 -1.23
C GLN A 45 -13.76 -12.79 -2.00
N PRO A 46 -14.79 -13.64 -2.08
CA PRO A 46 -16.06 -13.28 -2.71
C PRO A 46 -16.93 -12.41 -1.81
N SER A 47 -16.66 -12.39 -0.50
CA SER A 47 -17.38 -11.59 0.48
C SER A 47 -16.59 -10.31 0.74
N PRO A 48 -17.13 -9.13 0.34
CA PRO A 48 -16.47 -7.87 0.60
C PRO A 48 -16.19 -7.66 2.11
N GLU A 49 -17.12 -8.05 2.98
CA GLU A 49 -16.97 -7.85 4.43
C GLU A 49 -15.78 -8.64 4.99
N LYS A 50 -15.62 -9.90 4.55
CA LYS A 50 -14.46 -10.72 4.93
C LYS A 50 -13.17 -10.16 4.37
N GLU A 51 -13.19 -9.75 3.10
CA GLU A 51 -12.07 -9.08 2.45
C GLU A 51 -11.60 -7.89 3.29
N ARG A 52 -12.52 -6.99 3.65
CA ARG A 52 -12.22 -5.82 4.47
C ARG A 52 -11.61 -6.18 5.83
N ILE A 53 -12.17 -7.15 6.54
CA ILE A 53 -11.65 -7.56 7.86
C ILE A 53 -10.19 -8.04 7.74
N ILE A 54 -9.87 -8.81 6.71
CA ILE A 54 -8.50 -9.29 6.48
C ILE A 54 -7.57 -8.10 6.17
N ILE A 55 -8.00 -7.15 5.33
CA ILE A 55 -7.22 -5.94 5.01
C ILE A 55 -6.94 -5.10 6.27
N GLU A 56 -7.94 -4.88 7.13
CA GLU A 56 -7.76 -4.14 8.38
C GLU A 56 -6.79 -4.87 9.33
N GLN A 57 -6.84 -6.20 9.41
CA GLN A 57 -5.88 -6.99 10.19
C GLN A 57 -4.45 -6.87 9.66
N ILE A 58 -4.28 -6.90 8.34
CA ILE A 58 -2.97 -6.68 7.70
C ILE A 58 -2.45 -5.28 8.04
N LEU A 59 -3.29 -4.24 7.95
CA LEU A 59 -2.89 -2.89 8.29
C LEU A 59 -2.43 -2.76 9.74
N VAL A 60 -3.14 -3.37 10.70
CA VAL A 60 -2.71 -3.39 12.11
C VAL A 60 -1.35 -4.08 12.28
N SER A 61 -1.07 -5.16 11.54
CA SER A 61 0.24 -5.81 11.60
C SER A 61 1.37 -4.90 11.06
N LEU A 62 1.07 -4.11 10.03
CA LEU A 62 2.01 -3.21 9.36
C LEU A 62 2.16 -1.86 10.07
N GLU A 63 1.27 -1.48 11.00
CA GLU A 63 1.40 -0.27 11.83
C GLU A 63 2.66 -0.27 12.70
N THR A 64 3.17 -1.46 13.03
CA THR A 64 4.41 -1.61 13.82
C THR A 64 5.68 -1.20 13.06
N ILE A 65 5.58 -0.97 11.74
CA ILE A 65 6.70 -0.57 10.91
C ILE A 65 6.94 0.92 11.07
N GLU A 66 8.08 1.25 11.68
CA GLU A 66 8.50 2.63 11.84
C GLU A 66 8.81 3.26 10.48
N VAL A 67 8.28 4.48 10.31
CA VAL A 67 8.52 5.34 9.15
C VAL A 67 8.90 6.73 9.64
N PHE A 68 9.75 7.40 8.87
CA PHE A 68 10.23 8.74 9.17
C PHE A 68 9.75 9.69 8.06
N PRO A 69 8.98 10.74 8.38
CA PRO A 69 8.59 11.74 7.39
C PRO A 69 9.81 12.41 6.77
N VAL A 70 9.76 12.65 5.46
CA VAL A 70 10.84 13.28 4.71
C VAL A 70 10.29 14.37 3.80
N GLU A 71 10.89 15.56 3.89
CA GLU A 71 10.69 16.60 2.89
C GLU A 71 11.43 16.23 1.61
N ILE A 72 10.79 16.35 0.44
CA ILE A 72 11.45 16.11 -0.84
C ILE A 72 12.34 17.33 -1.15
N PRO A 73 13.68 17.17 -1.13
CA PRO A 73 14.58 18.31 -1.30
C PRO A 73 14.70 18.75 -2.76
N SER A 74 14.42 17.85 -3.70
CA SER A 74 14.39 18.10 -5.14
C SER A 74 13.65 16.97 -5.84
N THR A 75 12.83 17.29 -6.83
CA THR A 75 12.12 16.30 -7.65
C THR A 75 12.96 15.73 -8.79
N LYS A 76 14.13 16.30 -9.08
CA LYS A 76 14.86 16.10 -10.35
C LYS A 76 13.95 16.24 -11.58
N SER A 77 12.90 17.06 -11.46
CA SER A 77 11.91 17.33 -12.49
C SER A 77 11.74 18.84 -12.65
N TYR A 78 10.83 19.28 -13.52
CA TYR A 78 10.48 20.69 -13.68
C TYR A 78 9.60 21.23 -12.53
N LEU A 79 9.16 20.37 -11.60
CA LEU A 79 8.34 20.77 -10.46
C LEU A 79 9.18 21.38 -9.36
N GLU A 80 8.76 22.55 -8.90
CA GLU A 80 9.29 23.23 -7.72
C GLU A 80 8.87 22.49 -6.44
N ASN A 81 9.68 22.59 -5.38
CA ASN A 81 9.40 21.88 -4.11
C ASN A 81 8.04 22.25 -3.50
N TRP A 82 7.58 23.50 -3.68
CA TRP A 82 6.28 23.93 -3.18
C TRP A 82 5.10 23.31 -3.95
N GLU A 83 5.25 23.02 -5.24
CA GLU A 83 4.22 22.34 -6.05
C GLU A 83 4.03 20.90 -5.60
N VAL A 84 5.13 20.23 -5.23
CA VAL A 84 5.09 18.89 -4.64
C VAL A 84 4.41 18.91 -3.28
N ALA A 85 4.75 19.88 -2.43
CA ALA A 85 4.12 20.01 -1.12
C ALA A 85 2.62 20.32 -1.22
N ASP A 86 2.21 21.14 -2.19
CA ASP A 86 0.79 21.42 -2.45
C ASP A 86 0.06 20.17 -2.96
N TYR A 87 0.69 19.39 -3.86
CA TYR A 87 0.18 18.10 -4.32
C TYR A 87 0.01 17.11 -3.16
N ASP A 88 1.06 16.89 -2.37
CA ASP A 88 1.05 15.94 -1.26
C ASP A 88 0.00 16.36 -0.21
N LYS A 89 -0.16 17.66 0.05
CA LYS A 89 -1.23 18.19 0.92
C LYS A 89 -2.62 17.97 0.33
N TYR A 90 -2.81 18.18 -0.97
CA TYR A 90 -4.10 18.02 -1.62
C TYR A 90 -4.56 16.55 -1.62
N PHE A 91 -3.63 15.62 -1.84
CA PHE A 91 -3.90 14.18 -1.90
C PHE A 91 -3.71 13.45 -0.56
N ASP A 92 -3.40 14.16 0.52
CA ASP A 92 -3.13 13.60 1.85
C ASP A 92 -2.07 12.48 1.79
N VAL A 93 -0.94 12.81 1.17
CA VAL A 93 0.21 11.92 1.00
C VAL A 93 1.31 12.34 1.96
N MET A 94 1.86 11.37 2.69
CA MET A 94 3.06 11.58 3.50
C MET A 94 4.24 10.86 2.87
N ARG A 95 5.25 11.61 2.49
CA ARG A 95 6.51 11.04 1.99
C ARG A 95 7.33 10.53 3.16
N VAL A 96 7.81 9.29 3.07
CA VAL A 96 8.52 8.64 4.17
C VAL A 96 9.78 7.90 3.75
N GLN A 97 10.69 7.71 4.71
CA GLN A 97 11.74 6.70 4.69
C GLN A 97 11.43 5.61 5.71
N SER A 98 11.98 4.41 5.53
CA SER A 98 11.85 3.32 6.50
C SER A 98 13.10 2.45 6.52
N ALA A 99 13.41 1.88 7.67
CA ALA A 99 14.41 0.82 7.81
C ALA A 99 13.92 -0.51 7.20
N LYS A 100 12.61 -0.67 6.98
CA LYS A 100 11.98 -1.87 6.41
C LYS A 100 11.21 -1.53 5.13
N PRO A 101 11.90 -1.11 4.04
CA PRO A 101 11.28 -0.57 2.84
C PRO A 101 10.28 -1.52 2.17
N ALA A 102 10.54 -2.83 2.17
CA ALA A 102 9.61 -3.82 1.62
C ALA A 102 8.25 -3.84 2.36
N PHE A 103 8.27 -3.73 3.69
CA PHE A 103 7.05 -3.66 4.49
C PHE A 103 6.32 -2.33 4.30
N SER A 104 7.05 -1.21 4.21
CA SER A 104 6.45 0.09 3.93
C SER A 104 5.81 0.15 2.54
N LEU A 105 6.42 -0.48 1.53
CA LEU A 105 5.84 -0.59 0.20
C LEU A 105 4.54 -1.40 0.23
N LEU A 106 4.56 -2.56 0.91
CA LEU A 106 3.34 -3.35 1.09
C LEU A 106 2.26 -2.54 1.82
N LYS A 107 2.61 -1.84 2.91
CA LYS A 107 1.68 -0.98 3.66
C LYS A 107 1.02 0.06 2.75
N GLY A 108 1.78 0.76 1.92
CA GLY A 108 1.24 1.71 0.95
C GLY A 108 0.25 1.07 -0.05
N VAL A 109 0.58 -0.12 -0.58
CA VAL A 109 -0.31 -0.87 -1.48
C VAL A 109 -1.60 -1.29 -0.76
N VAL A 110 -1.51 -1.78 0.48
CA VAL A 110 -2.67 -2.20 1.26
C VAL A 110 -3.54 -1.00 1.66
N ILE A 111 -2.96 0.15 2.01
CA ILE A 111 -3.70 1.39 2.29
C ILE A 111 -4.46 1.85 1.03
N ALA A 112 -3.78 1.86 -0.12
CA ALA A 112 -4.42 2.20 -1.38
C ALA A 112 -5.57 1.24 -1.71
N TYR A 113 -5.41 -0.05 -1.41
CA TYR A 113 -6.47 -1.03 -1.59
C TYR A 113 -7.65 -0.82 -0.63
N HIS A 114 -7.38 -0.52 0.64
CA HIS A 114 -8.39 -0.21 1.64
C HIS A 114 -9.22 1.03 1.24
N ALA A 115 -8.57 2.07 0.72
CA ALA A 115 -9.25 3.24 0.19
C ALA A 115 -10.13 2.89 -1.01
N PHE A 116 -9.63 2.06 -1.93
CA PHE A 116 -10.41 1.55 -3.06
C PHE A 116 -11.66 0.76 -2.61
N LEU A 117 -11.53 -0.13 -1.61
CA LEU A 117 -12.67 -0.85 -1.05
C LEU A 117 -13.71 0.12 -0.49
N SER A 118 -13.28 1.12 0.28
CA SER A 118 -14.18 2.13 0.85
C SER A 118 -14.94 2.89 -0.23
N LEU A 119 -14.27 3.29 -1.33
CA LEU A 119 -14.91 3.90 -2.50
C LEU A 119 -15.93 2.96 -3.16
N HIS A 120 -15.57 1.69 -3.33
CA HIS A 120 -16.48 0.70 -3.92
C HIS A 120 -17.73 0.46 -3.07
N TYR A 121 -17.57 0.38 -1.75
CA TYR A 121 -18.70 0.22 -0.82
C TYR A 121 -19.65 1.41 -0.81
N GLN A 122 -19.09 2.61 -0.82
CA GLN A 122 -19.87 3.84 -0.81
C GLN A 122 -20.56 4.09 -2.16
N ASN A 123 -20.00 3.58 -3.26
CA ASN A 123 -20.51 3.79 -4.60
C ASN A 123 -20.84 2.46 -5.32
N LYS A 124 -22.08 2.01 -5.15
CA LYS A 124 -22.59 0.78 -5.81
C LYS A 124 -22.78 0.90 -7.33
N GLN A 125 -22.58 2.08 -7.92
CA GLN A 125 -22.74 2.30 -9.36
C GLN A 125 -21.44 2.15 -10.14
N LEU A 126 -20.32 1.88 -9.47
CA LEU A 126 -19.05 1.64 -10.14
C LEU A 126 -19.14 0.43 -11.06
N ASN A 127 -18.48 0.53 -12.22
CA ASN A 127 -18.46 -0.52 -13.22
C ASN A 127 -17.73 -1.77 -12.67
N SER A 128 -18.44 -2.90 -12.63
CA SER A 128 -17.93 -4.18 -12.10
C SER A 128 -16.68 -4.69 -12.82
N THR A 129 -16.58 -4.45 -14.13
CA THR A 129 -15.38 -4.83 -14.90
C THR A 129 -14.17 -4.01 -14.46
N GLN A 130 -14.34 -2.72 -14.24
CA GLN A 130 -13.25 -1.85 -13.75
C GLN A 130 -12.82 -2.22 -12.33
N ILE A 131 -13.77 -2.62 -11.47
CA ILE A 131 -13.45 -3.12 -10.13
C ILE A 131 -12.57 -4.38 -10.20
N VAL A 132 -12.93 -5.34 -11.07
CA VAL A 132 -12.13 -6.57 -11.25
C VAL A 132 -10.73 -6.25 -11.79
N LEU A 133 -10.62 -5.37 -12.79
CA LEU A 133 -9.33 -4.93 -13.33
C LEU A 133 -8.47 -4.23 -12.27
N GLN A 134 -9.07 -3.39 -11.46
CA GLN A 134 -8.37 -2.71 -10.37
C GLN A 134 -7.83 -3.72 -9.35
N LYS A 135 -8.63 -4.72 -8.94
CA LYS A 135 -8.17 -5.82 -8.07
C LYS A 135 -7.00 -6.58 -8.68
N GLN A 136 -7.04 -6.89 -9.97
CA GLN A 136 -5.93 -7.53 -10.69
C GLN A 136 -4.65 -6.68 -10.69
N GLY A 137 -4.77 -5.36 -10.72
CA GLY A 137 -3.64 -4.45 -10.52
C GLY A 137 -3.00 -4.61 -9.15
N PHE A 138 -3.80 -4.70 -8.09
CA PHE A 138 -3.30 -4.94 -6.73
C PHE A 138 -2.63 -6.31 -6.56
N ILE A 139 -3.19 -7.36 -7.18
CA ILE A 139 -2.54 -8.69 -7.26
C ILE A 139 -1.17 -8.56 -7.95
N SER A 140 -1.09 -7.83 -9.07
CA SER A 140 0.15 -7.63 -9.80
C SER A 140 1.21 -6.90 -8.96
N TYR A 141 0.83 -5.93 -8.14
CA TYR A 141 1.74 -5.27 -7.19
C TYR A 141 2.23 -6.21 -6.09
N ALA A 142 1.36 -7.06 -5.52
CA ALA A 142 1.75 -8.07 -4.55
C ALA A 142 2.76 -9.07 -5.16
N CYS A 143 2.48 -9.58 -6.36
CA CYS A 143 3.42 -10.45 -7.08
C CYS A 143 4.74 -9.76 -7.41
N LEU A 144 4.72 -8.46 -7.73
CA LEU A 144 5.95 -7.69 -7.94
C LEU A 144 6.80 -7.67 -6.66
N LEU A 145 6.19 -7.41 -5.50
CA LEU A 145 6.89 -7.41 -4.22
C LEU A 145 7.48 -8.78 -3.86
N ILE A 146 6.74 -9.87 -4.11
CA ILE A 146 7.23 -11.24 -3.95
C ILE A 146 8.54 -11.43 -4.73
N ARG A 147 8.57 -11.02 -6.01
CA ARG A 147 9.76 -11.14 -6.85
C ARG A 147 10.91 -10.26 -6.40
N VAL A 148 10.65 -8.97 -6.11
CA VAL A 148 11.70 -8.00 -5.72
C VAL A 148 12.38 -8.42 -4.42
N CYS A 149 11.65 -9.09 -3.52
CA CYS A 149 12.13 -9.56 -2.23
C CYS A 149 12.59 -11.03 -2.21
N ASP A 150 12.63 -11.70 -3.38
CA ASP A 150 12.98 -13.12 -3.52
C ASP A 150 12.22 -14.05 -2.55
N LEU A 151 10.90 -13.87 -2.50
CA LEU A 151 10.00 -14.66 -1.65
C LEU A 151 9.42 -15.86 -2.42
N PRO A 152 9.06 -16.95 -1.73
CA PRO A 152 8.34 -18.06 -2.35
C PRO A 152 6.96 -17.59 -2.86
N LEU A 153 6.55 -18.17 -3.99
CA LEU A 153 5.20 -18.04 -4.56
C LEU A 153 4.24 -19.08 -3.99
#